data_AF-A0ABD5LZ23-F1
#
_entry.id   AF-A0ABD5LZ23-F1
#
_cell.length_a   1.000
_cell.length_b   1.000
_cell.length_c   1.000
_cell.angle_alpha   90.00
_cell.angle_beta   90.00
_cell.angle_gamma   90.00
#
_symmetry.space_group_name_H-M   'P 1'
#
loop_
_entity.id
_entity.type
_entity.pdbx_description
1 polymer ?
#
loop_
_entity_poly.entity_id
_entity_poly.type
_entity_poly.pdbx_seq_one_letter_code
_entity_poly.pdbx_strand_id
1 'polypeptide(L)'
;MVDTMPFNTPCNISKILLNSKKIGNHIYEIYLSGKPIDQEAIRWNMNFKIIEDDKVIRNFNIERDWYTFGIEQVIKEASREGLVHENISSSTVPMAILRHK
;
A
#
# COMPACT_ATOMS: atom_id res chain seq x y z
N MET A 1 3.52 6.20 14.12
CA MET A 1 2.31 5.73 13.43
C MET A 1 2.74 4.65 12.47
N VAL A 2 2.00 3.54 12.41
CA VAL A 2 2.29 2.42 11.52
C VAL A 2 0.99 1.93 10.90
N ASP A 3 1.06 1.54 9.63
CA ASP A 3 -0.02 0.92 8.88
C ASP A 3 0.48 -0.35 8.19
N THR A 4 -0.46 -1.24 7.90
CA THR A 4 -0.22 -2.43 7.09
C THR A 4 -1.24 -2.50 5.98
N MET A 5 -0.97 -3.35 4.99
CA MET A 5 -2.00 -3.75 4.04
C MET A 5 -3.16 -4.46 4.76
N PRO A 6 -4.38 -4.47 4.17
CA PRO A 6 -5.54 -5.15 4.74
C PRO A 6 -5.44 -6.69 4.68
N PHE A 7 -4.51 -7.23 3.90
CA PHE A 7 -4.19 -8.66 3.84
C PHE A 7 -2.82 -8.91 4.49
N ASN A 8 -2.73 -10.01 5.22
CA ASN A 8 -1.55 -10.44 5.97
C ASN A 8 -0.90 -11.70 5.39
N THR A 9 -1.39 -12.17 4.25
CA THR A 9 -0.81 -13.30 3.49
C THR A 9 -0.71 -12.91 2.02
N PRO A 10 0.26 -13.45 1.26
CA PRO A 10 0.39 -13.11 -0.16
C PRO A 10 -0.84 -13.53 -0.95
N CYS A 11 -1.38 -12.61 -1.74
CA CYS A 11 -2.55 -12.86 -2.56
C CYS A 11 -2.41 -12.20 -3.94
N ASN A 12 -3.19 -12.69 -4.90
CA ASN A 12 -3.26 -12.08 -6.23
C ASN A 12 -4.14 -10.84 -6.17
N ILE A 13 -3.63 -9.75 -6.74
CA ILE A 13 -4.30 -8.46 -6.79
C ILE A 13 -4.36 -8.06 -8.25
N SER A 14 -5.56 -8.18 -8.82
CA SER A 14 -5.85 -7.73 -10.18
C SER A 14 -5.51 -6.26 -10.33
N LYS A 15 -5.19 -5.84 -11.56
CA LYS A 15 -4.91 -4.43 -11.85
C LYS A 15 -6.14 -3.57 -11.52
N ILE A 16 -5.98 -2.65 -10.57
CA ILE A 16 -6.99 -1.68 -10.17
C ILE A 16 -6.50 -0.26 -10.48
N LEU A 17 -7.41 0.64 -10.83
CA LEU A 17 -7.15 2.09 -10.81
C LEU A 17 -7.26 2.56 -9.36
N LEU A 18 -6.12 2.81 -8.72
CA LEU A 18 -6.05 3.23 -7.32
C LEU A 18 -6.48 4.69 -7.15
N ASN A 19 -6.09 5.56 -8.09
CA ASN A 19 -6.47 6.96 -8.07
C ASN A 19 -6.42 7.56 -9.48
N SER A 20 -7.32 8.51 -9.74
CA SER A 20 -7.29 9.37 -10.93
C SER A 20 -7.65 10.79 -10.52
N LYS A 21 -6.77 11.74 -10.81
CA LYS A 21 -6.96 13.15 -10.44
C LYS A 21 -6.50 14.09 -11.53
N LYS A 22 -7.37 15.02 -11.91
CA LYS A 22 -7.00 16.17 -12.76
C LYS A 22 -6.33 17.27 -11.93
N ILE A 23 -5.16 17.72 -12.37
CA ILE A 23 -4.40 18.84 -11.79
C ILE A 23 -3.88 19.68 -12.96
N GLY A 24 -4.38 20.91 -13.08
CA GLY A 24 -4.14 21.75 -14.27
C GLY A 24 -4.67 21.07 -15.53
N ASN A 25 -3.81 20.94 -16.54
CA ASN A 25 -4.15 20.30 -17.83
C ASN A 25 -3.90 18.79 -17.82
N HIS A 26 -3.34 18.24 -16.74
CA HIS A 26 -2.95 16.84 -16.68
C HIS A 26 -3.92 16.00 -15.84
N ILE A 27 -4.16 14.76 -16.27
CA ILE A 27 -4.78 13.70 -15.46
C ILE A 27 -3.67 12.76 -15.01
N TYR A 28 -3.58 12.56 -13.71
CA TYR A 28 -2.64 11.63 -13.09
C TYR A 28 -3.39 10.37 -12.68
N GLU A 29 -3.04 9.24 -13.28
CA GLU A 29 -3.60 7.94 -12.93
C GLU A 29 -2.54 7.05 -12.28
N ILE A 30 -2.95 6.36 -11.22
CA ILE A 30 -2.11 5.37 -10.53
C ILE A 30 -2.85 4.05 -10.59
N TYR A 31 -2.23 3.05 -11.19
CA TYR A 31 -2.72 1.68 -11.20
C TYR A 31 -1.84 0.81 -10.29
N LEU A 32 -2.47 -0.15 -9.61
CA LEU A 32 -1.79 -1.09 -8.73
C LEU A 32 -2.18 -2.52 -9.10
N SER A 33 -1.22 -3.43 -9.12
CA SER A 33 -1.46 -4.88 -9.16
C SER A 33 -0.41 -5.61 -8.33
N GLY A 34 -0.69 -6.84 -7.95
CA GLY A 34 0.21 -7.65 -7.13
C GLY A 34 0.09 -9.13 -7.44
N LYS A 35 1.21 -9.85 -7.30
CA LYS A 35 1.24 -11.31 -7.37
C LYS A 35 2.13 -11.87 -6.25
N PRO A 36 1.76 -13.00 -5.61
CA PRO A 36 2.67 -13.70 -4.72
C PRO A 36 3.95 -14.08 -5.46
N ILE A 37 5.10 -13.92 -4.79
CA ILE A 37 6.38 -14.48 -5.26
C ILE A 37 6.80 -15.70 -4.46
N ASP A 38 6.34 -15.80 -3.22
CA ASP A 38 6.49 -16.94 -2.32
C ASP A 38 5.39 -16.91 -1.25
N GLN A 39 5.60 -17.60 -0.13
CA GLN A 39 4.65 -17.72 0.98
C GLN A 39 4.59 -16.48 1.89
N GLU A 40 5.52 -15.55 1.75
CA GLU A 40 5.67 -14.39 2.63
C GLU A 40 5.63 -13.05 1.91
N ALA A 41 5.82 -13.00 0.59
CA ALA A 41 5.95 -11.75 -0.16
C ALA A 41 5.05 -11.64 -1.41
N ILE A 42 4.65 -10.39 -1.69
CA ILE A 42 3.98 -9.97 -2.92
C ILE A 42 4.93 -9.09 -3.72
N ARG A 43 5.02 -9.37 -5.01
CA ARG A 43 5.56 -8.44 -6.01
C ARG A 43 4.49 -7.47 -6.46
N TRP A 44 4.69 -6.22 -6.12
CA TRP A 44 3.84 -5.11 -6.47
C TRP A 44 4.28 -4.46 -7.77
N ASN A 45 3.31 -4.14 -8.61
CA ASN A 45 3.50 -3.31 -9.79
C ASN A 45 2.63 -2.06 -9.66
N MET A 46 3.26 -0.89 -9.62
CA MET A 46 2.60 0.39 -9.68
C MET A 46 2.84 1.01 -11.06
N ASN A 47 1.78 1.29 -11.79
CA ASN A 47 1.83 1.94 -13.10
C ASN A 47 1.29 3.37 -12.99
N PHE A 48 2.13 4.34 -13.31
CA PHE A 48 1.79 5.76 -13.26
C PHE A 48 1.62 6.28 -14.68
N LYS A 49 0.49 6.94 -14.96
CA LYS A 49 0.22 7.64 -16.22
C LYS A 49 -0.04 9.12 -15.98
N ILE A 50 0.49 9.95 -16.86
CA ILE A 50 0.14 11.37 -16.97
C ILE A 50 -0.45 11.58 -18.35
N ILE A 51 -1.65 12.16 -18.40
CA ILE A 51 -2.44 12.34 -19.62
C ILE A 51 -2.72 13.83 -19.81
N GLU A 52 -2.47 14.36 -21.01
CA GLU A 52 -2.82 15.72 -21.44
C GLU A 52 -3.58 15.62 -22.76
N ASP A 53 -4.73 16.28 -22.90
CA ASP A 53 -5.57 16.25 -24.11
C ASP A 53 -5.79 14.83 -24.67
N ASP A 54 -6.19 13.90 -23.80
CA ASP A 54 -6.40 12.47 -24.07
C ASP A 54 -5.16 11.69 -24.57
N LYS A 55 -3.97 12.29 -24.49
CA LYS A 55 -2.69 11.66 -24.84
C LYS A 55 -1.87 11.35 -23.60
N VAL A 56 -1.37 10.12 -23.50
CA VAL A 56 -0.44 9.74 -22.45
C VAL A 56 0.93 10.37 -22.73
N ILE A 57 1.29 11.40 -21.97
CA ILE A 57 2.57 12.12 -22.10
C ILE A 57 3.69 11.52 -21.22
N ARG A 58 3.32 10.71 -20.21
CA ARG A 58 4.27 9.92 -19.41
C ARG A 58 3.62 8.63 -18.94
N ASN A 59 4.39 7.55 -19.00
CA ASN A 59 3.99 6.24 -18.52
C ASN A 59 5.21 5.52 -17.93
N PHE A 60 5.17 5.13 -16.65
CA PHE A 60 6.26 4.39 -16.02
C PHE A 60 5.76 3.42 -14.96
N ASN A 61 6.58 2.39 -14.70
CA ASN A 61 6.29 1.35 -13.74
C ASN A 61 7.32 1.35 -12.62
N ILE A 62 6.86 1.05 -11.41
CA ILE A 62 7.70 0.70 -10.27
C ILE A 62 7.35 -0.71 -9.83
N GLU A 63 8.37 -1.56 -9.72
CA GLU A 63 8.26 -2.89 -9.15
C GLU A 63 8.95 -2.93 -7.77
N ARG A 64 8.28 -3.55 -6.79
CA ARG A 64 8.77 -3.75 -5.42
C ARG A 64 8.26 -5.07 -4.87
N ASP A 65 9.12 -5.76 -4.13
CA ASP A 65 8.74 -6.98 -3.39
C ASP A 65 8.54 -6.59 -1.92
N TRP A 66 7.34 -6.81 -1.40
CA TRP A 66 6.97 -6.49 -0.02
C TRP A 66 6.53 -7.76 0.70
N TYR A 67 7.09 -7.98 1.89
CA TYR A 67 6.60 -8.99 2.82
C TYR A 67 5.19 -8.62 3.30
N THR A 68 4.34 -9.62 3.43
CA THR A 68 3.00 -9.48 3.99
C THR A 68 3.02 -9.85 5.46
N PHE A 69 2.62 -8.89 6.30
CA PHE A 69 2.36 -9.10 7.71
C PHE A 69 1.20 -8.20 8.12
N GLY A 70 0.43 -8.63 9.11
CA GLY A 70 -0.73 -7.87 9.61
C GLY A 70 -0.36 -6.93 10.74
N ILE A 71 -1.21 -5.92 10.98
CA ILE A 71 -1.03 -4.96 12.08
C ILE A 71 -0.88 -5.65 13.45
N GLU A 72 -1.57 -6.77 13.68
CA GLU A 72 -1.49 -7.56 14.92
C GLU A 72 -0.08 -8.10 15.18
N GLN A 73 0.64 -8.48 14.13
CA GLN A 73 2.03 -8.92 14.26
C GLN A 73 2.93 -7.76 14.69
N VAL A 74 2.77 -6.60 14.04
CA VAL A 74 3.53 -5.37 14.38
C VAL A 74 3.27 -4.95 15.82
N ILE A 75 2.00 -4.97 16.26
CA ILE A 75 1.61 -4.65 17.64
C ILE A 75 2.24 -5.63 18.63
N LYS A 76 2.24 -6.93 18.32
CA LYS A 76 2.87 -7.97 19.15
C LYS A 76 4.37 -7.76 19.28
N GLU A 77 5.05 -7.39 18.21
CA GLU A 77 6.48 -7.08 18.22
C GLU A 77 6.76 -5.80 19.02
N ALA A 78 6.03 -4.72 18.75
CA ALA A 78 6.14 -3.45 19.47
C ALA A 78 5.93 -3.60 20.98
N SER A 79 4.98 -4.44 21.40
CA SER A 79 4.71 -4.72 22.81
C SER A 79 5.90 -5.36 23.53
N ARG A 80 6.71 -6.17 22.84
CA ARG A 80 7.94 -6.77 23.42
C ARG A 80 9.01 -5.71 23.70
N GLU A 81 8.99 -4.62 22.93
CA GLU A 81 9.87 -3.47 23.11
C GLU A 81 9.30 -2.41 24.08
N GLY A 82 8.22 -2.75 24.81
CA GLY A 82 7.61 -1.86 25.81
C GLY A 82 6.76 -0.74 25.24
N LEU A 83 6.38 -0.81 23.95
CA LEU A 83 5.46 0.14 23.34
C LEU A 83 4.00 -0.26 23.61
N VAL A 84 3.16 0.74 23.87
CA VAL A 84 1.71 0.60 23.88
C VAL A 84 1.15 1.04 22.52
N HIS A 85 -0.04 0.54 22.17
CA HIS A 85 -0.68 0.83 20.90
C HIS A 85 -2.09 1.39 21.07
N GLU A 86 -2.51 2.18 20.09
CA GLU A 86 -3.88 2.67 19.91
C GLU A 86 -4.28 2.47 18.45
N ASN A 87 -5.31 1.68 18.18
CA ASN A 87 -5.79 1.41 16.83
C ASN A 87 -6.56 2.62 16.28
N ILE A 88 -6.33 2.96 15.01
CA ILE A 88 -7.06 4.02 14.30
C ILE A 88 -8.17 3.38 13.48
N SER A 89 -9.38 3.33 14.03
CA SER A 89 -10.56 2.71 13.39
C SER A 89 -11.12 3.50 12.20
N SER A 90 -10.79 4.79 12.08
CA SER A 90 -11.21 5.64 10.95
C SER A 90 -10.36 5.44 9.69
N SER A 91 -9.28 4.67 9.76
CA SER A 91 -8.38 4.42 8.63
C SER A 91 -8.99 3.41 7.66
N THR A 92 -8.74 3.61 6.36
CA THR A 92 -9.15 2.66 5.30
C THR A 92 -8.22 1.44 5.20
N VAL A 93 -7.10 1.47 5.92
CA VAL A 93 -6.15 0.37 6.07
C VAL A 93 -5.89 0.11 7.56
N PRO A 94 -5.57 -1.12 7.99
CA PRO A 94 -5.18 -1.39 9.36
C PRO A 94 -4.03 -0.46 9.81
N MET A 95 -4.25 0.29 10.90
CA MET A 95 -3.33 1.33 11.35
C MET A 95 -3.36 1.48 12.87
N ALA A 96 -2.20 1.78 13.46
CA ALA A 96 -2.08 2.07 14.88
C ALA A 96 -1.05 3.18 15.18
N ILE A 97 -1.23 3.85 16.31
CA ILE A 97 -0.22 4.71 16.93
C ILE A 97 0.52 3.88 17.97
N LEU A 98 1.85 3.85 17.88
CA LEU A 98 2.72 3.24 18.88
C LEU A 98 3.35 4.33 19.74
N ARG A 99 3.39 4.15 21.06
CA ARG A 99 3.96 5.10 22.02
C ARG A 99 4.76 4.37 23.08
N HIS A 100 5.83 5.00 23.58
CA HIS A 100 6.41 4.57 24.84
C HIS A 100 5.40 4.80 25.97
N LYS A 101 5.36 3.87 26.91
CA LYS A 101 4.53 3.95 28.10
C LYS A 101 5.03 5.05 29.04
#